data_AF-A0A166US13-F1
#
_entry.id   AF-A0A166US13-F1
#
_cell.length_a   1.000
_cell.length_b   1.000
_cell.length_c   1.000
_cell.angle_alpha   90.00
_cell.angle_beta   90.00
_cell.angle_gamma   90.00
#
_symmetry.space_group_name_H-M   'P 1'
#
loop_
_entity.id
_entity.type
_entity.pdbx_description
1 polymer ?
#
loop_
_entity_poly.entity_id
_entity_poly.type
_entity_poly.pdbx_seq_one_letter_code
_entity_poly.pdbx_strand_id
1 'polypeptide(L)'
;VHPSAVAVFHVPSDLCGTQGLSSERIQAVSSWQGGAGRYDCIFVETDPLALGMLGLDVAQVKAFLSFTYGSRVYNCALVSWFSRLGEKPDETTRMWMLEAAYDDEDHEDDNRDNEKQCYNSIISMDSVVRAAHLIPIFGNAKL
;
A
#
# COMPACT_ATOMS: atom_id res chain seq x y z
N VAL A 1 2.63 -18.38 -1.61
CA VAL A 1 1.97 -17.14 -1.14
C VAL A 1 2.09 -17.10 0.38
N HIS A 2 2.63 -16.03 0.93
CA HIS A 2 2.75 -15.85 2.38
C HIS A 2 1.58 -14.99 2.91
N PRO A 3 1.03 -15.28 4.09
CA PRO A 3 -0.11 -14.52 4.63
C PRO A 3 0.29 -13.15 5.20
N SER A 4 1.58 -12.93 5.45
CA SER A 4 2.09 -11.69 6.03
C SER A 4 3.59 -11.53 5.80
N ALA A 5 4.06 -10.29 5.91
CA ALA A 5 5.47 -9.92 6.01
C ALA A 5 5.72 -9.04 7.24
N VAL A 6 6.98 -8.83 7.61
CA VAL A 6 7.38 -7.91 8.69
C VAL A 6 8.24 -6.81 8.10
N ALA A 7 7.84 -5.56 8.32
CA ALA A 7 8.64 -4.38 8.04
C ALA A 7 9.35 -3.94 9.32
N VAL A 8 10.63 -3.57 9.21
CA VAL A 8 11.43 -3.04 10.32
C VAL A 8 11.93 -1.67 9.91
N PHE A 9 11.66 -0.65 10.74
CA PHE A 9 11.97 0.73 10.41
C PHE A 9 12.44 1.50 11.65
N HIS A 10 13.21 2.56 11.42
CA HIS A 10 13.68 3.42 12.49
C HIS A 10 12.59 4.40 12.90
N VAL A 11 12.35 4.50 14.21
CA VAL A 11 11.44 5.46 14.83
C VAL A 11 12.25 6.27 15.82
N PRO A 12 12.41 7.59 15.60
CA PRO A 12 13.17 8.46 16.49
C PRO A 12 12.40 8.81 17.77
N SER A 13 11.67 7.85 18.36
CA SER A 13 10.90 8.05 19.59
C SER A 13 11.57 7.35 20.78
N ASP A 14 11.49 7.98 21.95
CA ASP A 14 12.06 7.48 23.21
C ASP A 14 11.47 6.13 23.68
N LEU A 15 10.37 5.69 23.06
CA LEU A 15 9.69 4.42 23.36
C LEU A 15 10.26 3.23 22.57
N CYS A 16 11.06 3.46 21.53
CA CYS A 16 11.78 2.39 20.87
C CYS A 16 13.07 2.14 21.66
N GLY A 17 13.40 0.87 21.91
CA GLY A 17 14.53 0.48 22.76
C GLY A 17 15.89 1.04 22.31
N THR A 18 16.99 0.54 22.86
CA THR A 18 18.36 1.11 22.71
C THR A 18 18.90 1.31 21.28
N GLN A 19 18.17 0.92 20.23
CA GLN A 19 18.51 1.14 18.82
C GLN A 19 17.50 1.98 18.02
N GLY A 20 16.38 2.42 18.60
CA GLY A 20 15.38 3.23 17.89
C GLY A 20 14.64 2.50 16.76
N LEU A 21 14.61 1.16 16.76
CA LEU A 21 13.92 0.36 15.73
C LEU A 21 12.55 -0.10 16.21
N SER A 22 11.58 -0.10 15.28
CA SER A 22 10.24 -0.66 15.43
C SER A 22 9.98 -1.69 14.33
N SER A 23 9.04 -2.60 14.58
CA SER A 23 8.62 -3.60 13.61
C SER A 23 7.10 -3.71 13.52
N GLU A 24 6.57 -3.81 12.31
CA GLU A 24 5.15 -3.97 12.03
C GLU A 24 4.92 -5.22 11.18
N ARG A 25 3.87 -5.98 11.49
CA ARG A 25 3.43 -7.09 10.64
C ARG A 25 2.36 -6.58 9.66
N ILE A 26 2.63 -6.75 8.38
CA ILE A 26 1.73 -6.40 7.27
C ILE A 26 1.05 -7.69 6.79
N GLN A 27 -0.27 -7.67 6.66
CA GLN A 27 -1.07 -8.86 6.37
C GLN A 27 -1.78 -8.76 5.00
N ALA A 28 -1.85 -9.90 4.32
CA ALA A 28 -2.65 -10.11 3.13
C ALA A 28 -3.30 -11.50 3.25
N VAL A 29 -4.43 -11.55 3.96
CA VAL A 29 -5.14 -12.79 4.29
C VAL A 29 -6.55 -12.77 3.72
N SER A 30 -6.94 -13.83 3.03
CA SER A 30 -8.25 -13.94 2.38
C SER A 30 -9.42 -14.16 3.34
N SER A 31 -9.15 -14.63 4.56
CA SER A 31 -10.14 -14.69 5.64
C SER A 31 -9.48 -14.33 6.97
N TRP A 32 -10.06 -13.36 7.67
CA TRP A 32 -9.62 -12.92 8.98
C TRP A 32 -10.70 -13.21 10.02
N GLN A 33 -10.36 -13.98 11.05
CA GLN A 33 -11.28 -14.38 12.13
C GLN A 33 -12.59 -15.03 11.64
N GLY A 34 -12.53 -15.77 10.52
CA GLY A 34 -13.69 -16.41 9.90
C GLY A 34 -14.60 -15.45 9.11
N GLY A 35 -14.19 -14.19 8.96
CA GLY A 35 -14.89 -13.18 8.18
C GLY A 35 -14.17 -12.83 6.88
N ALA A 36 -14.39 -11.60 6.43
CA ALA A 36 -13.78 -11.03 5.24
C ALA A 36 -12.25 -11.03 5.30
N GLY A 37 -11.62 -10.93 4.12
CA GLY A 37 -10.18 -10.80 4.02
C GLY A 37 -9.67 -9.52 4.67
N ARG A 38 -8.41 -9.56 5.13
CA ARG A 38 -7.68 -8.42 5.64
C ARG A 38 -6.46 -8.18 4.77
N TYR A 39 -6.42 -6.99 4.16
CA TYR A 39 -5.38 -6.55 3.25
C TYR A 39 -4.89 -5.20 3.72
N ASP A 40 -3.74 -5.19 4.39
CA ASP A 40 -3.17 -3.98 4.98
C ASP A 40 -2.64 -3.05 3.88
N CYS A 41 -2.71 -1.74 4.12
CA CYS A 41 -2.07 -0.75 3.26
C CYS A 41 -0.62 -0.53 3.71
N ILE A 42 0.21 -0.07 2.78
CA ILE A 42 1.65 0.14 2.98
C ILE A 42 2.10 1.46 2.35
N PHE A 43 3.16 2.02 2.92
CA PHE A 43 3.96 3.04 2.26
C PHE A 43 5.05 2.36 1.42
N VAL A 44 5.18 2.79 0.18
CA VAL A 44 6.19 2.30 -0.77
C VAL A 44 7.10 3.46 -1.15
N GLU A 45 8.40 3.29 -1.02
CA GLU A 45 9.39 4.26 -1.50
C GLU A 45 9.44 4.22 -3.03
N THR A 46 9.10 5.35 -3.66
CA THR A 46 9.09 5.51 -5.12
C THR A 46 10.04 6.59 -5.61
N ASP A 47 10.36 7.58 -4.77
CA ASP A 47 11.41 8.56 -5.05
C ASP A 47 12.28 8.81 -3.78
N PRO A 48 13.50 8.25 -3.73
CA PRO A 48 14.40 8.40 -2.58
C PRO A 48 15.00 9.81 -2.44
N LEU A 49 14.85 10.68 -3.45
CA LEU A 49 15.35 12.06 -3.42
C LEU A 49 14.29 13.03 -2.87
N ALA A 50 13.02 12.64 -2.92
CA ALA A 50 11.92 13.45 -2.41
C ALA A 50 11.77 13.33 -0.88
N LEU A 51 11.32 14.41 -0.25
CA LEU A 51 11.20 14.47 1.20
C LEU A 51 9.82 13.98 1.69
N GLY A 52 9.84 13.18 2.75
CA GLY A 52 8.63 12.73 3.44
C GLY A 52 7.67 12.00 2.52
N MET A 53 6.38 12.33 2.63
CA MET A 53 5.32 11.70 1.83
C MET A 53 5.41 11.95 0.33
N LEU A 54 6.22 12.92 -0.14
CA LEU A 54 6.37 13.15 -1.58
C LEU A 54 7.18 12.04 -2.27
N GLY A 55 8.09 11.39 -1.54
CA GLY A 55 8.88 10.25 -2.02
C GLY A 55 8.22 8.89 -1.80
N LEU A 56 6.99 8.90 -1.28
CA LEU A 56 6.24 7.70 -0.95
C LEU A 56 4.94 7.66 -1.74
N ASP A 57 4.58 6.47 -2.19
CA ASP A 57 3.23 6.15 -2.66
C ASP A 57 2.56 5.16 -1.71
N VAL A 58 1.25 5.04 -1.82
CA VAL A 58 0.45 4.17 -0.96
C VAL A 58 -0.18 3.07 -1.80
N ALA A 59 -0.10 1.84 -1.28
CA ALA A 59 -0.70 0.69 -1.94
C ALA A 59 -1.37 -0.24 -0.91
N GLN A 60 -2.38 -0.99 -1.33
CA GLN A 60 -2.94 -2.09 -0.56
C GLN A 60 -2.32 -3.41 -1.00
N VAL A 61 -1.77 -4.17 -0.05
CA VAL A 61 -1.17 -5.47 -0.37
C VAL A 61 -2.25 -6.50 -0.61
N LYS A 62 -2.24 -7.14 -1.78
CA LYS A 62 -3.17 -8.21 -2.16
C LYS A 62 -2.59 -9.60 -1.92
N ALA A 63 -1.28 -9.77 -2.08
CA ALA A 63 -0.60 -11.03 -1.79
C ALA A 63 0.90 -10.81 -1.59
N PHE A 64 1.53 -11.67 -0.77
CA PHE A 64 2.99 -11.81 -0.72
C PHE A 64 3.42 -13.04 -1.52
N LEU A 65 4.43 -12.88 -2.36
CA LEU A 65 4.99 -13.94 -3.18
C LEU A 65 6.52 -13.88 -3.20
N SER A 66 7.14 -14.98 -3.61
CA SER A 66 8.56 -15.03 -3.87
C SER A 66 8.83 -15.85 -5.11
N PHE A 67 9.81 -15.46 -5.90
CA PHE A 67 10.26 -16.24 -7.05
C PHE A 67 11.79 -16.29 -7.11
N THR A 68 12.33 -17.28 -7.82
CA THR A 68 13.78 -17.43 -7.99
C THR A 68 14.15 -17.09 -9.43
N TYR A 69 15.14 -16.21 -9.60
CA TYR A 69 15.72 -15.87 -10.89
C TYR A 69 17.24 -15.75 -10.74
N GLY A 70 18.01 -16.43 -11.61
CA GLY A 70 19.48 -16.37 -11.56
C GLY A 70 20.08 -16.80 -10.21
N SER A 71 19.52 -17.83 -9.57
CA SER A 71 19.91 -18.31 -8.22
C SER A 71 19.70 -17.31 -7.08
N ARG A 72 18.94 -16.23 -7.31
CA ARG A 72 18.52 -15.28 -6.27
C ARG A 72 17.02 -15.40 -6.02
N VAL A 73 16.64 -15.40 -4.75
CA VAL A 73 15.24 -15.34 -4.33
C VAL A 73 14.84 -13.88 -4.23
N TYR A 74 13.75 -13.52 -4.89
CA TYR A 74 13.12 -12.21 -4.84
C TYR A 74 11.85 -12.31 -4.00
N ASN A 75 11.76 -11.51 -2.95
CA ASN A 75 10.55 -11.37 -2.14
C ASN A 75 9.76 -10.17 -2.68
N CYS A 76 8.48 -10.40 -2.98
CA CYS A 76 7.65 -9.41 -3.65
C CYS A 76 6.24 -9.33 -3.04
N ALA A 77 5.58 -8.22 -3.30
CA ALA A 77 4.17 -8.03 -3.00
C ALA A 77 3.40 -7.70 -4.29
N LEU A 78 2.23 -8.33 -4.46
CA LEU A 78 1.21 -7.86 -5.39
C LEU A 78 0.41 -6.78 -4.68
N VAL A 79 0.28 -5.60 -5.30
CA VAL A 79 -0.38 -4.45 -4.68
C VAL A 79 -1.38 -3.80 -5.62
N SER A 80 -2.41 -3.16 -5.05
CA SER A 80 -3.27 -2.20 -5.75
C SER A 80 -2.92 -0.78 -5.29
N TRP A 81 -2.75 0.14 -6.22
CA TRP A 81 -2.24 1.47 -5.92
C TRP A 81 -3.34 2.47 -5.55
N PHE A 82 -2.93 3.49 -4.79
CA PHE A 82 -3.69 4.70 -4.57
C PHE A 82 -2.95 5.89 -5.20
N SER A 83 -3.72 6.82 -5.77
CA SER A 83 -3.24 8.09 -6.29
C SER A 83 -3.47 9.20 -5.28
N ARG A 84 -2.49 10.12 -5.14
CA ARG A 84 -2.62 11.30 -4.28
C ARG A 84 -3.56 12.33 -4.90
N LEU A 85 -4.50 12.83 -4.11
CA LEU A 85 -5.39 13.93 -4.48
C LEU A 85 -4.68 15.26 -4.17
N GLY A 86 -3.85 15.71 -5.12
CA GLY A 86 -3.09 16.95 -5.04
C GLY A 86 -1.69 16.80 -4.43
N GLU A 87 -0.97 17.92 -4.36
CA GLU A 87 0.47 17.95 -4.02
C GLU A 87 0.77 18.25 -2.53
N LYS A 88 -0.25 18.46 -1.71
CA LYS A 88 -0.11 18.81 -0.29
C LYS A 88 -1.18 18.12 0.56
N PRO A 89 -0.93 17.94 1.88
CA PRO A 89 -1.96 17.46 2.80
C PRO A 89 -3.18 18.39 2.85
N ASP A 90 -4.34 17.82 3.13
CA ASP A 90 -5.57 18.56 3.41
C ASP A 90 -5.36 19.59 4.54
N GLU A 91 -5.91 20.79 4.38
CA GLU A 91 -5.63 21.90 5.28
C GLU A 91 -6.23 21.70 6.68
N THR A 92 -7.35 20.97 6.76
CA THR A 92 -8.11 20.75 8.00
C THR A 92 -7.56 19.56 8.78
N THR A 93 -7.49 18.40 8.13
CA THR A 93 -7.07 17.13 8.75
C THR A 93 -5.56 16.97 8.81
N ARG A 94 -4.81 17.72 7.98
CA ARG A 94 -3.36 17.57 7.76
C ARG A 94 -2.96 16.19 7.26
N MET A 95 -3.90 15.44 6.68
CA MET A 95 -3.69 14.13 6.09
C MET A 95 -3.59 14.22 4.57
N TRP A 96 -2.87 13.27 3.96
CA TRP A 96 -2.87 13.11 2.51
C TRP A 96 -4.18 12.47 2.07
N MET A 97 -4.86 13.11 1.12
CA MET A 97 -6.05 12.56 0.50
C MET A 97 -5.64 11.65 -0.64
N LEU A 98 -6.29 10.49 -0.75
CA LEU A 98 -5.96 9.46 -1.72
C LEU A 98 -7.25 8.94 -2.37
N GLU A 99 -7.14 8.52 -3.62
CA GLU A 99 -8.18 7.75 -4.32
C GLU A 99 -7.59 6.45 -4.89
N ALA A 100 -8.44 5.44 -5.15
CA ALA A 100 -7.98 4.22 -5.80
C ALA A 100 -7.49 4.56 -7.22
N ALA A 101 -6.32 4.07 -7.58
CA ALA A 101 -5.82 4.16 -8.95
C ALA A 101 -6.48 3.08 -9.80
N TYR A 102 -6.91 3.41 -11.02
CA TYR A 102 -7.53 2.49 -11.97
C TYR A 102 -6.67 2.37 -13.23
N ASP A 103 -6.74 1.22 -13.89
CA ASP A 103 -6.16 1.06 -15.23
C ASP A 103 -6.97 1.89 -16.24
N ASP A 104 -6.29 2.74 -17.00
CA ASP A 104 -6.88 3.54 -18.10
C ASP A 104 -7.12 2.70 -19.37
N GLU A 105 -7.09 1.37 -19.28
CA GLU A 105 -7.39 0.50 -20.42
C GLU A 105 -8.88 0.63 -20.77
N ASP A 106 -9.17 1.53 -21.71
CA ASP A 106 -10.45 1.73 -22.37
C ASP A 106 -10.96 0.40 -22.91
N HIS A 107 -11.77 -0.32 -22.14
CA HIS A 107 -12.62 -1.36 -22.68
C HIS A 107 -13.70 -0.69 -23.55
N GLU A 108 -13.36 -0.45 -24.83
CA GLU A 108 -14.30 -0.11 -25.92
C GLU A 108 -15.31 -1.24 -26.22
N ASP A 109 -15.49 -2.21 -25.32
CA ASP A 109 -16.40 -3.34 -25.50
C ASP A 109 -17.62 -3.16 -24.57
N ASP A 110 -18.64 -2.52 -25.14
CA ASP A 110 -19.93 -2.07 -24.60
C ASP A 110 -20.86 -3.21 -24.11
N ASN A 111 -20.33 -4.21 -23.37
CA ASN A 111 -21.15 -5.34 -22.87
C ASN A 111 -20.60 -6.11 -21.66
N ARG A 112 -19.60 -5.60 -20.93
CA ARG A 112 -19.31 -6.09 -19.57
C ARG A 112 -19.64 -4.99 -18.57
N ASP A 113 -20.25 -5.38 -17.45
CA ASP A 113 -20.37 -4.53 -16.27
C ASP A 113 -19.02 -3.84 -16.05
N ASN A 114 -19.00 -2.53 -16.31
CA ASN A 114 -17.78 -1.74 -16.51
C ASN A 114 -17.13 -1.44 -15.14
N GLU A 115 -16.72 -2.51 -14.44
CA GLU A 115 -16.08 -2.43 -13.14
C GLU A 115 -14.64 -1.98 -13.34
N LYS A 116 -14.38 -0.68 -13.12
CA LYS A 116 -13.04 -0.09 -13.24
C LYS A 116 -12.05 -0.92 -12.43
N GLN A 117 -11.08 -1.53 -13.11
CA GLN A 117 -10.10 -2.40 -12.46
C GLN A 117 -9.02 -1.56 -11.79
N CYS A 118 -8.71 -1.85 -10.52
CA CYS A 118 -7.65 -1.13 -9.82
C CYS A 118 -6.29 -1.39 -10.49
N TYR A 119 -5.47 -0.34 -10.61
CA TYR A 119 -4.10 -0.45 -11.10
C TYR A 119 -3.28 -1.34 -10.15
N ASN A 120 -2.78 -2.47 -10.68
CA ASN A 120 -2.04 -3.46 -9.90
C ASN A 120 -0.60 -3.63 -10.40
N SER A 121 0.35 -3.83 -9.50
CA SER A 121 1.71 -4.20 -9.87
C SER A 121 2.38 -5.12 -8.85
N ILE A 122 3.50 -5.74 -9.27
CA ILE A 122 4.38 -6.50 -8.40
C ILE A 122 5.54 -5.61 -8.01
N ILE A 123 5.74 -5.40 -6.71
CA ILE A 123 6.84 -4.59 -6.16
C ILE A 123 7.83 -5.48 -5.40
N SER A 124 9.08 -5.03 -5.30
CA SER A 124 10.05 -5.62 -4.37
C SER A 124 9.60 -5.35 -2.94
N MET A 125 9.81 -6.31 -2.03
CA MET A 125 9.62 -6.07 -0.60
C MET A 125 10.58 -5.01 -0.04
N ASP A 126 11.72 -4.78 -0.71
CA ASP A 126 12.71 -3.80 -0.27
C ASP A 126 12.23 -2.34 -0.43
N SER A 127 11.22 -2.08 -1.25
CA SER A 127 10.62 -0.74 -1.36
C SER A 127 9.52 -0.50 -0.32
N VAL A 128 9.13 -1.51 0.46
CA VAL A 128 8.08 -1.38 1.48
C VAL A 128 8.67 -0.77 2.74
N VAL A 129 8.24 0.45 3.09
CA VAL A 129 8.77 1.17 4.25
C VAL A 129 8.11 0.66 5.54
N ARG A 130 6.78 0.65 5.60
CA ARG A 130 5.97 0.22 6.75
C ARG A 130 4.48 0.15 6.40
N ALA A 131 3.64 -0.26 7.36
CA ALA A 131 2.19 -0.22 7.19
C ALA A 131 1.66 1.22 7.11
N ALA A 132 0.64 1.43 6.29
CA ALA A 132 -0.13 2.66 6.19
C ALA A 132 -1.56 2.41 6.69
N HIS A 133 -2.12 3.40 7.38
CA HIS A 133 -3.51 3.38 7.82
C HIS A 133 -4.29 4.43 7.04
N LEU A 134 -5.30 3.95 6.29
CA LEU A 134 -6.23 4.80 5.59
C LEU A 134 -7.52 4.93 6.39
N ILE A 135 -8.04 6.14 6.45
CA ILE A 135 -9.37 6.43 6.98
C ILE A 135 -10.26 6.90 5.82
N PRO A 136 -11.56 6.55 5.80
CA PRO A 136 -12.46 7.06 4.79
C PRO A 136 -12.54 8.58 4.80
N ILE A 137 -12.71 9.20 3.63
CA ILE A 137 -13.07 10.61 3.53
C ILE A 137 -14.56 10.72 3.86
N PHE A 138 -14.88 11.38 4.98
CA PHE A 138 -16.25 11.58 5.43
C PHE A 138 -16.83 12.89 4.87
N GLY A 139 -18.14 12.92 4.61
CA GLY A 139 -18.88 14.17 4.34
C GLY A 139 -19.22 14.47 2.88
N ASN A 140 -18.76 13.66 1.91
CA ASN A 140 -19.12 13.79 0.49
C ASN A 140 -19.72 12.50 -0.11
N ALA A 141 -20.63 11.84 0.61
CA ALA A 141 -21.36 10.72 0.04
C ALA A 141 -22.55 11.24 -0.80
N LYS A 142 -22.47 11.07 -2.12
CA LYS A 142 -23.57 10.38 -2.80
C LYS A 142 -23.32 8.89 -2.56
N LEU A 143 -24.16 8.29 -1.71
CA LEU A 143 -24.32 6.84 -1.64
C LEU A 143 -24.85 6.31 -2.98
#